data_AF-A0A959KKM9-F1
#
_entry.id   AF-A0A959KKM9-F1
#
_cell.length_a   1.000
_cell.length_b   1.000
_cell.length_c   1.000
_cell.angle_alpha   90.00
_cell.angle_beta   90.00
_cell.angle_gamma   90.00
#
_symmetry.space_group_name_H-M   'P 1'
#
loop_
_entity.id
_entity.type
_entity.pdbx_description
1 polymer ?
#
loop_
_entity_poly.entity_id
_entity_poly.type
_entity_poly.pdbx_seq_one_letter_code
_entity_poly.pdbx_strand_id
1 'polypeptide(L)'
;TIDYRLCKRNNCLFLNWVTGILPPFDFICNLNFWSDFGQSAYVAVHDAHNAIRFLQEHAADYHIDPEAVIVGGHSAGGWTALHLAYLDQDESDSMPGGPGFKNLWGAFEPVDGIIGVFNMAGAFFDTTFIDADEDIPAFLVHGTCDPVVCYDFDAPFHCNASYPAVHGCADLASRMHHLGHDYYLFTGIGMGHDVDPLSDIWYPELLRFLRETVLCQQPLQKHSLATLDPVSLECAILEEGNLQHTHPPREPVDLPLSALWDTLPCGLVIAVGERPKEPAWQVFPNPSANGQVVVEATELMAIELYTLSGRMLWQGEAGPGRSMINLPPQAGVYLLIGRKRNGTRSYRRVVRL
;
A
#
# COMPACT_ATOMS: atom_id res chain seq x y z
N THR A 1 6.95 8.48 6.34
CA THR A 1 7.66 7.19 6.42
C THR A 1 8.43 7.18 7.71
N ILE A 2 8.10 6.25 8.59
CA ILE A 2 8.94 5.93 9.74
C ILE A 2 10.19 5.27 9.15
N ASP A 3 11.39 5.79 9.42
CA ASP A 3 12.63 5.17 8.96
C ASP A 3 12.80 3.82 9.67
N TYR A 4 12.63 2.73 8.92
CA TYR A 4 12.68 1.37 9.46
C TYR A 4 14.04 1.06 10.07
N ARG A 5 14.06 0.60 11.31
CA ARG A 5 15.22 -0.07 11.90
C ARG A 5 15.11 -1.57 11.65
N LEU A 6 15.43 -2.00 10.44
CA LEU A 6 15.50 -3.43 10.08
C LEU A 6 16.73 -4.16 10.69
N CYS A 7 17.40 -3.62 11.70
CA CYS A 7 18.60 -4.24 12.29
C CYS A 7 19.12 -3.59 13.58
N LYS A 8 19.90 -4.38 14.34
CA LYS A 8 20.77 -3.93 15.44
C LYS A 8 22.00 -3.21 14.88
N ARG A 9 22.48 -2.16 15.58
CA ARG A 9 23.58 -1.20 15.28
C ARG A 9 24.80 -1.64 14.43
N ASN A 10 25.08 -2.93 14.25
CA ASN A 10 26.24 -3.41 13.48
C ASN A 10 25.89 -4.04 12.11
N ASN A 11 24.61 -4.39 11.86
CA ASN A 11 24.13 -4.99 10.60
C ASN A 11 23.35 -3.98 9.73
N CYS A 12 23.52 -2.67 9.96
CA CYS A 12 22.83 -1.58 9.24
C CYS A 12 23.24 -1.40 7.77
N LEU A 13 23.43 -2.49 7.04
CA LEU A 13 23.77 -2.51 5.61
C LEU A 13 22.59 -2.91 4.70
N PHE A 14 21.36 -2.88 5.20
CA PHE A 14 20.18 -3.04 4.34
C PHE A 14 19.85 -1.77 3.54
N LEU A 15 20.31 -0.59 3.99
CA LEU A 15 19.94 0.69 3.40
C LEU A 15 21.15 1.43 2.85
N ASN A 16 21.57 0.99 1.66
CA ASN A 16 21.93 1.96 0.64
C ASN A 16 21.30 1.63 -0.71
N TRP A 17 19.99 1.35 -0.69
CA TRP A 17 19.12 1.49 -1.87
C TRP A 17 19.27 2.89 -2.49
N VAL A 18 19.58 3.90 -1.67
CA VAL A 18 19.85 5.29 -2.09
C VAL A 18 21.15 5.43 -2.91
N THR A 19 22.13 4.52 -2.80
CA THR A 19 23.34 4.51 -3.67
C THR A 19 23.34 3.45 -4.76
N GLY A 20 22.29 2.62 -4.88
CA GLY A 20 22.19 1.61 -5.94
C GLY A 20 23.23 0.49 -5.86
N ILE A 21 23.79 0.21 -4.68
CA ILE A 21 24.71 -0.92 -4.47
C ILE A 21 24.00 -1.91 -3.53
N LEU A 22 23.40 -2.94 -4.12
CA LEU A 22 22.97 -4.10 -3.36
C LEU A 22 24.23 -4.81 -2.81
N PRO A 23 24.27 -5.21 -1.53
CA PRO A 23 25.26 -6.19 -1.10
C PRO A 23 25.12 -7.45 -1.97
N PRO A 24 26.19 -8.26 -2.15
CA PRO A 24 26.09 -9.50 -2.91
C PRO A 24 24.90 -10.32 -2.41
N PHE A 25 24.14 -10.93 -3.32
CA PHE A 25 22.95 -11.73 -2.98
C PHE A 25 23.24 -12.76 -1.86
N ASP A 26 24.42 -13.36 -1.90
CA ASP A 26 24.91 -14.27 -0.86
C ASP A 26 24.95 -13.64 0.53
N PHE A 27 25.23 -12.34 0.66
CA PHE A 27 25.25 -11.65 1.95
C PHE A 27 23.85 -11.57 2.57
N ILE A 28 22.82 -11.31 1.75
CA ILE A 28 21.43 -11.24 2.21
C ILE A 28 21.04 -12.60 2.77
N CYS A 29 21.16 -13.68 2.00
CA CYS A 29 20.78 -15.02 2.47
C CYS A 29 21.65 -15.59 3.61
N ASN A 30 22.69 -14.89 4.09
CA ASN A 30 23.53 -15.31 5.20
C ASN A 30 23.21 -14.62 6.55
N LEU A 31 22.17 -13.77 6.59
CA LEU A 31 21.67 -13.19 7.85
C LEU A 31 20.89 -14.21 8.68
N ASN A 32 20.58 -13.88 9.94
CA ASN A 32 19.72 -14.69 10.77
C ASN A 32 18.30 -14.10 10.75
N PHE A 33 17.36 -14.83 10.14
CA PHE A 33 16.00 -14.34 9.95
C PHE A 33 15.37 -13.79 11.22
N TRP A 34 15.41 -14.53 12.33
CA TRP A 34 14.72 -14.14 13.55
C TRP A 34 15.39 -12.98 14.27
N SER A 35 16.72 -12.98 14.40
CA SER A 35 17.41 -11.88 15.09
C SER A 35 17.52 -10.60 14.24
N ASP A 36 17.45 -10.71 12.91
CA ASP A 36 17.52 -9.57 12.00
C ASP A 36 16.12 -9.11 11.57
N PHE A 37 15.33 -9.94 10.87
CA PHE A 37 13.98 -9.58 10.37
C PHE A 37 12.90 -9.71 11.45
N GLY A 38 12.87 -10.83 12.17
CA GLY A 38 11.90 -11.11 13.23
C GLY A 38 11.89 -10.03 14.31
N GLN A 39 13.07 -9.77 14.88
CA GLN A 39 13.25 -8.74 15.89
C GLN A 39 12.91 -7.34 15.34
N SER A 40 13.20 -7.07 14.07
CA SER A 40 12.92 -5.76 13.49
C SER A 40 11.45 -5.51 13.24
N ALA A 41 10.70 -6.56 12.88
CA ALA A 41 9.24 -6.51 12.86
C ALA A 41 8.69 -6.09 14.22
N TYR A 42 9.16 -6.74 15.29
CA TYR A 42 8.78 -6.45 16.66
C TYR A 42 9.04 -4.98 17.04
N VAL A 43 10.25 -4.48 16.75
CA VAL A 43 10.62 -3.09 17.05
C VAL A 43 9.79 -2.11 16.22
N ALA A 44 9.51 -2.42 14.96
CA ALA A 44 8.70 -1.56 14.10
C ALA A 44 7.24 -1.46 14.60
N VAL A 45 6.65 -2.56 15.05
CA VAL A 45 5.32 -2.57 15.69
C VAL A 45 5.33 -1.74 16.96
N HIS A 46 6.34 -1.90 17.82
CA HIS A 46 6.48 -1.10 19.03
C HIS A 46 6.60 0.41 18.74
N ASP A 47 7.42 0.80 17.76
CA ASP A 47 7.56 2.19 17.32
C ASP A 47 6.25 2.74 16.74
N ALA A 48 5.51 1.92 15.98
CA ALA A 48 4.23 2.32 15.40
C ALA A 48 3.13 2.50 16.47
N HIS A 49 3.05 1.63 17.48
CA HIS A 49 2.16 1.84 18.63
C HIS A 49 2.47 3.18 19.34
N ASN A 50 3.75 3.49 19.56
CA ASN A 50 4.15 4.76 20.17
C ASN A 50 3.79 5.98 19.30
N ALA A 51 3.95 5.86 17.98
CA ALA A 51 3.58 6.91 17.05
C ALA A 51 2.06 7.15 17.04
N ILE A 52 1.25 6.08 17.03
CA ILE A 52 -0.21 6.19 17.08
C ILE A 52 -0.65 6.80 18.41
N ARG A 53 -0.10 6.33 19.53
CA ARG A 53 -0.43 6.86 20.86
C ARG A 53 -0.14 8.36 20.96
N PHE A 54 1.01 8.80 20.44
CA PHE A 54 1.34 10.21 20.36
C PHE A 54 0.27 10.98 19.53
N LEU A 55 -0.13 10.46 18.37
CA LEU A 55 -1.17 11.09 17.56
C LEU A 55 -2.53 11.14 18.29
N GLN A 56 -2.89 10.09 19.02
CA GLN A 56 -4.13 10.03 19.81
C GLN A 56 -4.11 11.03 20.96
N GLU A 57 -3.00 11.12 21.71
CA GLU A 57 -2.81 12.11 22.79
C GLU A 57 -2.88 13.56 22.28
N HIS A 58 -2.46 13.79 21.03
CA HIS A 58 -2.46 15.09 20.36
C HIS A 58 -3.59 15.26 19.33
N ALA A 59 -4.65 14.44 19.41
CA ALA A 59 -5.69 14.42 18.38
C ALA A 59 -6.39 15.78 18.22
N ALA A 60 -6.61 16.49 19.34
CA ALA A 60 -7.19 17.82 19.35
C ALA A 60 -6.29 18.87 18.67
N ASP A 61 -4.97 18.75 18.81
CA ASP A 61 -3.98 19.66 18.23
C ASP A 61 -3.90 19.49 16.71
N TYR A 62 -4.06 18.26 16.22
CA TYR A 62 -3.99 17.93 14.79
C TYR A 62 -5.36 17.88 14.10
N HIS A 63 -6.45 18.05 14.84
CA HIS A 63 -7.83 17.95 14.35
C HIS A 63 -8.12 16.59 13.67
N ILE A 64 -7.66 15.51 14.30
CA ILE A 64 -7.89 14.13 13.86
C ILE A 64 -8.83 13.39 14.81
N ASP A 65 -9.45 12.32 14.32
CA ASP A 65 -10.24 11.40 15.13
C ASP A 65 -9.31 10.33 15.73
N PRO A 66 -9.11 10.28 17.07
CA PRO A 66 -8.20 9.31 17.69
C PRO A 66 -8.71 7.87 17.61
N GLU A 67 -10.00 7.66 17.36
CA GLU A 67 -10.64 6.33 17.32
C GLU A 67 -10.67 5.72 15.92
N ALA A 68 -10.19 6.44 14.91
CA ALA A 68 -10.24 6.05 13.50
C ALA A 68 -8.84 6.04 12.88
N VAL A 69 -8.05 5.02 13.21
CA VAL A 69 -6.68 4.83 12.75
C VAL A 69 -6.65 3.82 11.60
N ILE A 70 -6.09 4.23 10.48
CA ILE A 70 -5.81 3.35 9.33
C ILE A 70 -4.29 3.27 9.18
N VAL A 71 -3.76 2.05 9.17
CA VAL A 71 -2.32 1.80 9.09
C VAL A 71 -1.99 1.18 7.74
N GLY A 72 -0.84 1.53 7.17
CA GLY A 72 -0.48 0.96 5.89
C GLY A 72 0.89 1.35 5.38
N GLY A 73 1.35 0.62 4.37
CA GLY A 73 2.66 0.86 3.77
C GLY A 73 3.00 -0.13 2.65
N HIS A 74 4.18 0.12 2.08
CA HIS A 74 4.79 -0.70 1.04
C HIS A 74 5.94 -1.51 1.62
N SER A 75 6.10 -2.77 1.18
CA SER A 75 7.21 -3.65 1.55
C SER A 75 7.31 -3.78 3.07
N ALA A 76 8.45 -3.39 3.67
CA ALA A 76 8.65 -3.32 5.12
C ALA A 76 7.57 -2.51 5.87
N GLY A 77 6.92 -1.55 5.21
CA GLY A 77 5.78 -0.81 5.75
C GLY A 77 4.49 -1.59 5.77
N GLY A 78 4.23 -2.36 4.72
CA GLY A 78 3.10 -3.29 4.67
C GLY A 78 3.26 -4.40 5.70
N TRP A 79 4.48 -4.94 5.80
CA TRP A 79 4.89 -5.84 6.88
C TRP A 79 4.60 -5.25 8.26
N THR A 80 5.05 -4.03 8.54
CA THR A 80 4.79 -3.37 9.84
C THR A 80 3.29 -3.17 10.08
N ALA A 81 2.54 -2.73 9.06
CA ALA A 81 1.10 -2.47 9.19
C ALA A 81 0.30 -3.75 9.47
N LEU A 82 0.65 -4.88 8.85
CA LEU A 82 0.03 -6.17 9.11
C LEU A 82 0.29 -6.63 10.55
N HIS A 83 1.56 -6.65 10.98
CA HIS A 83 1.90 -7.07 12.35
C HIS A 83 1.39 -6.09 13.41
N LEU A 84 1.21 -4.82 13.09
CA LEU A 84 0.60 -3.87 14.01
C LEU A 84 -0.90 -4.12 14.21
N ALA A 85 -1.57 -4.67 13.20
CA ALA A 85 -3.01 -4.88 13.22
C ALA A 85 -3.42 -6.26 13.75
N TYR A 86 -2.61 -7.30 13.50
CA TYR A 86 -3.00 -8.71 13.73
C TYR A 86 -1.94 -9.53 14.47
N LEU A 87 -0.92 -8.92 15.08
CA LEU A 87 0.04 -9.69 15.89
C LEU A 87 -0.09 -9.26 17.34
N ASP A 88 -0.46 -10.21 18.19
CA ASP A 88 -0.45 -10.00 19.63
C ASP A 88 0.86 -10.42 20.30
N GLN A 89 0.96 -10.16 21.60
CA GLN A 89 2.17 -10.48 22.37
C GLN A 89 2.40 -11.98 22.56
N ASP A 90 1.35 -12.77 22.74
CA ASP A 90 1.42 -14.21 23.00
C ASP A 90 1.81 -14.96 21.72
N GLU A 91 1.26 -14.56 20.58
CA GLU A 91 1.65 -15.00 19.24
C GLU A 91 3.10 -14.64 18.96
N SER A 92 3.50 -13.40 19.27
CA SER A 92 4.89 -12.98 19.13
C SER A 92 5.83 -13.84 19.97
N ASP A 93 5.46 -14.14 21.22
CA ASP A 93 6.22 -15.02 22.11
C ASP A 93 6.25 -16.48 21.66
N SER A 94 5.27 -16.90 20.86
CA SER A 94 5.23 -18.25 20.26
C SER A 94 6.26 -18.41 19.12
N MET A 95 6.68 -17.30 18.50
CA MET A 95 7.64 -17.32 17.40
C MET A 95 9.08 -17.59 17.88
N PRO A 96 9.95 -18.15 17.03
CA PRO A 96 11.37 -18.30 17.35
C PRO A 96 12.03 -16.95 17.69
N GLY A 97 12.54 -16.83 18.91
CA GLY A 97 13.16 -15.60 19.40
C GLY A 97 12.20 -14.60 20.05
N GLY A 98 10.88 -14.82 19.95
CA GLY A 98 9.80 -13.99 20.51
C GLY A 98 10.01 -13.53 21.95
N PRO A 99 10.19 -14.45 22.91
CA PRO A 99 10.41 -14.10 24.31
C PRO A 99 11.69 -13.26 24.49
N GLY A 100 12.68 -13.45 23.62
CA GLY A 100 13.89 -12.65 23.57
C GLY A 100 13.63 -11.20 23.10
N PHE A 101 12.73 -11.01 22.13
CA PHE A 101 12.34 -9.68 21.65
C PHE A 101 11.66 -8.88 22.77
N LYS A 102 10.67 -9.48 23.44
CA LYS A 102 10.00 -8.89 24.60
C LYS A 102 10.97 -8.50 25.71
N ASN A 103 11.91 -9.38 26.05
CA ASN A 103 12.90 -9.11 27.09
C ASN A 103 13.84 -7.94 26.74
N LEU A 104 14.10 -7.69 25.46
CA LEU A 104 14.99 -6.62 24.99
C LEU A 104 14.28 -5.28 24.82
N TRP A 105 13.03 -5.29 24.38
CA TRP A 105 12.30 -4.09 23.95
C TRP A 105 11.08 -3.74 24.80
N GLY A 106 10.66 -4.64 25.69
CA GLY A 106 9.39 -4.53 26.40
C GLY A 106 8.28 -5.28 25.66
N ALA A 107 7.17 -5.52 26.36
CA ALA A 107 5.96 -6.08 25.74
C ALA A 107 5.28 -5.03 24.86
N PHE A 108 4.48 -5.47 23.90
CA PHE A 108 3.58 -4.59 23.18
C PHE A 108 2.61 -3.91 24.14
N GLU A 109 2.39 -2.63 23.90
CA GLU A 109 1.36 -1.81 24.54
C GLU A 109 0.37 -1.42 23.45
N PRO A 110 -0.59 -2.32 23.11
CA PRO A 110 -1.45 -2.13 21.96
C PRO A 110 -2.28 -0.84 22.08
N VAL A 111 -2.65 -0.29 20.93
CA VAL A 111 -3.47 0.91 20.80
C VAL A 111 -4.84 0.51 20.28
N ASP A 112 -5.88 1.16 20.77
CA ASP A 112 -7.24 1.00 20.25
C ASP A 112 -7.44 1.83 18.97
N GLY A 113 -8.54 1.58 18.26
CA GLY A 113 -8.99 2.40 17.14
C GLY A 113 -8.34 2.10 15.78
N ILE A 114 -7.60 0.99 15.64
CA ILE A 114 -7.18 0.51 14.32
C ILE A 114 -8.40 -0.08 13.61
N ILE A 115 -8.87 0.61 12.56
CA ILE A 115 -10.10 0.26 11.84
C ILE A 115 -9.85 -0.23 10.41
N GLY A 116 -8.59 -0.26 9.95
CA GLY A 116 -8.27 -0.77 8.64
C GLY A 116 -6.78 -0.83 8.32
N VAL A 117 -6.42 -1.73 7.42
CA VAL A 117 -5.04 -1.98 6.98
C VAL A 117 -4.91 -1.76 5.47
N PHE A 118 -3.82 -1.13 5.06
CA PHE A 118 -3.40 -1.07 3.66
C PHE A 118 -2.00 -1.66 3.49
N ASN A 119 -1.93 -2.86 2.93
CA ASN A 119 -0.69 -3.59 2.68
C ASN A 119 -0.37 -3.60 1.18
N MET A 120 0.83 -3.15 0.81
CA MET A 120 1.38 -3.28 -0.54
C MET A 120 2.69 -4.06 -0.50
N ALA A 121 2.75 -5.24 -1.12
CA ALA A 121 3.94 -6.09 -1.18
C ALA A 121 4.61 -6.38 0.19
N GLY A 122 3.84 -6.33 1.28
CA GLY A 122 4.27 -6.80 2.59
C GLY A 122 3.87 -8.26 2.80
N ALA A 123 4.58 -8.92 3.72
CA ALA A 123 4.31 -10.28 4.15
C ALA A 123 3.99 -10.36 5.65
N PHE A 124 3.52 -11.53 6.05
CA PHE A 124 3.10 -11.86 7.40
C PHE A 124 3.72 -13.18 7.83
N PHE A 125 4.06 -13.30 9.12
CA PHE A 125 4.74 -14.51 9.62
C PHE A 125 3.89 -15.76 9.47
N ASP A 126 2.64 -15.71 9.93
CA ASP A 126 1.74 -16.85 9.97
C ASP A 126 0.30 -16.34 9.84
N THR A 127 -0.42 -16.79 8.81
CA THR A 127 -1.82 -16.36 8.61
C THR A 127 -2.76 -16.82 9.73
N THR A 128 -2.37 -17.79 10.55
CA THR A 128 -3.18 -18.24 11.68
C THR A 128 -3.31 -17.21 12.79
N PHE A 129 -2.42 -16.21 12.83
CA PHE A 129 -2.49 -15.09 13.77
C PHE A 129 -3.57 -14.05 13.42
N ILE A 130 -4.15 -14.13 12.22
CA ILE A 130 -5.35 -13.33 11.92
C ILE A 130 -6.52 -14.11 12.48
N ASP A 131 -7.11 -13.63 13.56
CA ASP A 131 -8.15 -14.35 14.29
C ASP A 131 -9.58 -13.97 13.85
N ALA A 132 -10.54 -14.85 14.17
CA ALA A 132 -11.94 -14.71 13.72
C ALA A 132 -12.69 -13.54 14.37
N ASP A 133 -12.19 -13.00 15.47
CA ASP A 133 -12.71 -11.80 16.16
C ASP A 133 -11.93 -10.53 15.82
N GLU A 134 -10.85 -10.62 15.05
CA GLU A 134 -10.07 -9.50 14.52
C GLU A 134 -10.58 -9.07 13.14
N ASP A 135 -11.84 -8.61 13.08
CA ASP A 135 -12.48 -8.15 11.84
C ASP A 135 -12.01 -6.73 11.45
N ILE A 136 -10.70 -6.56 11.29
CA ILE A 136 -10.09 -5.35 10.76
C ILE A 136 -9.98 -5.53 9.24
N PRO A 137 -10.65 -4.70 8.42
CA PRO A 137 -10.61 -4.85 6.97
C PRO A 137 -9.21 -4.55 6.39
N ALA A 138 -8.79 -5.34 5.39
CA ALA A 138 -7.51 -5.10 4.70
C ALA A 138 -7.61 -4.87 3.18
N PHE A 139 -6.91 -3.84 2.71
CA PHE A 139 -6.61 -3.64 1.30
C PHE A 139 -5.21 -4.16 0.98
N LEU A 140 -5.14 -5.19 0.15
CA LEU A 140 -3.94 -5.95 -0.19
C LEU A 140 -3.58 -5.71 -1.66
N VAL A 141 -2.33 -5.31 -1.93
CA VAL A 141 -1.84 -5.06 -3.30
C VAL A 141 -0.52 -5.78 -3.50
N HIS A 142 -0.41 -6.60 -4.54
CA HIS A 142 0.77 -7.45 -4.72
C HIS A 142 0.95 -7.90 -6.17
N GLY A 143 2.19 -7.91 -6.66
CA GLY A 143 2.54 -8.41 -7.99
C GLY A 143 2.80 -9.91 -7.99
N THR A 144 2.41 -10.62 -9.04
CA THR A 144 2.63 -12.07 -9.14
C THR A 144 4.08 -12.46 -9.42
N CYS A 145 4.93 -11.49 -9.75
CA CYS A 145 6.34 -11.65 -10.08
C CYS A 145 7.25 -10.94 -9.07
N ASP A 146 6.77 -10.71 -7.84
CA ASP A 146 7.55 -10.08 -6.77
C ASP A 146 8.71 -11.01 -6.31
N PRO A 147 9.97 -10.64 -6.59
CA PRO A 147 11.12 -11.49 -6.29
C PRO A 147 11.72 -11.23 -4.90
N VAL A 148 11.11 -10.32 -4.13
CA VAL A 148 11.56 -9.91 -2.79
C VAL A 148 10.67 -10.55 -1.75
N VAL A 149 9.35 -10.33 -1.88
CA VAL A 149 8.32 -10.93 -1.05
C VAL A 149 7.40 -11.69 -2.00
N CYS A 150 7.37 -13.00 -1.93
CA CYS A 150 6.49 -13.75 -2.83
C CYS A 150 5.01 -13.40 -2.62
N TYR A 151 4.28 -13.33 -3.73
CA TYR A 151 2.83 -13.13 -3.77
C TYR A 151 2.06 -14.12 -2.88
N ASP A 152 2.53 -15.36 -2.87
CA ASP A 152 1.96 -16.54 -2.21
C ASP A 152 2.71 -16.86 -0.90
N PHE A 153 3.56 -17.88 -0.90
CA PHE A 153 4.26 -18.39 0.26
C PHE A 153 5.65 -18.85 -0.14
N ASP A 154 6.66 -18.12 0.31
CA ASP A 154 8.07 -18.48 0.11
C ASP A 154 8.96 -17.74 1.10
N ALA A 155 10.24 -18.12 1.17
CA ALA A 155 11.19 -17.37 1.96
C ALA A 155 11.53 -16.03 1.28
N PRO A 156 11.69 -14.93 2.04
CA PRO A 156 12.07 -13.64 1.45
C PRO A 156 13.35 -13.77 0.59
N PHE A 157 13.36 -13.09 -0.56
CA PHE A 157 14.43 -13.15 -1.55
C PHE A 157 14.74 -14.58 -2.07
N HIS A 158 13.84 -15.55 -1.87
CA HIS A 158 14.08 -16.98 -2.14
C HIS A 158 15.27 -17.59 -1.40
N CYS A 159 15.60 -17.05 -0.22
CA CYS A 159 16.64 -17.59 0.65
C CYS A 159 16.19 -18.87 1.40
N ASN A 160 15.66 -19.85 0.68
CA ASN A 160 14.95 -21.01 1.24
C ASN A 160 15.83 -21.93 2.10
N ALA A 161 17.16 -21.81 1.99
CA ALA A 161 18.11 -22.54 2.82
C ALA A 161 18.34 -21.90 4.20
N SER A 162 18.02 -20.61 4.35
CA SER A 162 18.40 -19.81 5.52
C SER A 162 17.21 -19.19 6.24
N TYR A 163 16.13 -18.90 5.52
CA TYR A 163 14.95 -18.18 6.02
C TYR A 163 13.71 -19.08 6.01
N PRO A 164 12.81 -18.93 6.98
CA PRO A 164 11.49 -19.54 6.89
C PRO A 164 10.69 -18.88 5.77
N ALA A 165 9.71 -19.63 5.25
CA ALA A 165 8.72 -19.07 4.36
C ALA A 165 7.73 -18.18 5.13
N VAL A 166 7.27 -17.12 4.47
CA VAL A 166 6.32 -16.12 4.98
C VAL A 166 5.20 -15.94 3.97
N HIS A 167 4.08 -15.38 4.41
CA HIS A 167 2.86 -15.29 3.61
C HIS A 167 2.69 -13.91 2.97
N GLY A 168 2.54 -13.89 1.65
CA GLY A 168 2.16 -12.73 0.85
C GLY A 168 0.65 -12.50 0.80
N CYS A 169 0.22 -11.62 -0.10
CA CYS A 169 -1.16 -11.16 -0.16
C CYS A 169 -2.16 -12.24 -0.62
N ALA A 170 -1.72 -13.24 -1.38
CA ALA A 170 -2.58 -14.34 -1.80
C ALA A 170 -3.10 -15.16 -0.61
N ASP A 171 -2.18 -15.54 0.27
CA ASP A 171 -2.46 -16.34 1.46
C ASP A 171 -3.23 -15.51 2.50
N LEU A 172 -2.87 -14.23 2.67
CA LEU A 172 -3.62 -13.30 3.52
C LEU A 172 -5.08 -13.16 3.07
N ALA A 173 -5.31 -12.95 1.77
CA ALA A 173 -6.67 -12.87 1.22
C ALA A 173 -7.44 -14.19 1.39
N SER A 174 -6.76 -15.33 1.23
CA SER A 174 -7.36 -16.65 1.45
C SER A 174 -7.79 -16.86 2.90
N ARG A 175 -6.95 -16.44 3.86
CA ARG A 175 -7.27 -16.47 5.28
C ARG A 175 -8.47 -15.57 5.60
N MET A 176 -8.46 -14.33 5.15
CA MET A 176 -9.56 -13.38 5.36
C MET A 176 -10.86 -13.88 4.75
N HIS A 177 -10.81 -14.40 3.51
CA HIS A 177 -11.97 -15.02 2.87
C HIS A 177 -12.54 -16.17 3.70
N HIS A 178 -11.67 -17.05 4.21
CA HIS A 178 -12.07 -18.20 5.03
C HIS A 178 -12.75 -17.79 6.35
N LEU A 179 -12.27 -16.71 6.98
CA LEU A 179 -12.83 -16.19 8.23
C LEU A 179 -14.14 -15.41 8.01
N GLY A 180 -14.41 -14.97 6.78
CA GLY A 180 -15.53 -14.08 6.49
C GLY A 180 -15.20 -12.59 6.67
N HIS A 181 -13.93 -12.27 6.88
CA HIS A 181 -13.44 -10.91 7.08
C HIS A 181 -13.50 -10.09 5.80
N ASP A 182 -13.59 -8.78 5.98
CA ASP A 182 -13.57 -7.84 4.86
C ASP A 182 -12.17 -7.67 4.28
N TYR A 183 -12.03 -7.86 2.96
CA TYR A 183 -10.78 -7.63 2.25
C TYR A 183 -10.99 -7.17 0.82
N TYR A 184 -10.00 -6.45 0.31
CA TYR A 184 -9.81 -6.23 -1.12
C TYR A 184 -8.40 -6.69 -1.51
N LEU A 185 -8.30 -7.67 -2.40
CA LEU A 185 -7.05 -8.05 -3.05
C LEU A 185 -6.96 -7.47 -4.47
N PHE A 186 -5.92 -6.68 -4.73
CA PHE A 186 -5.50 -6.30 -6.07
C PHE A 186 -4.24 -7.07 -6.46
N THR A 187 -4.34 -7.88 -7.51
CA THR A 187 -3.21 -8.67 -8.04
C THR A 187 -2.72 -8.07 -9.34
N GLY A 188 -1.45 -7.63 -9.35
CA GLY A 188 -0.75 -7.17 -10.54
C GLY A 188 -0.10 -8.34 -11.27
N ILE A 189 -0.75 -8.85 -12.31
CA ILE A 189 -0.22 -9.93 -13.13
C ILE A 189 1.06 -9.47 -13.84
N GLY A 190 2.14 -10.23 -13.69
CA GLY A 190 3.44 -9.93 -14.27
C GLY A 190 4.19 -8.78 -13.58
N MET A 191 3.61 -8.18 -12.53
CA MET A 191 4.23 -7.09 -11.77
C MET A 191 5.18 -7.62 -10.69
N GLY A 192 6.26 -6.87 -10.44
CA GLY A 192 7.27 -7.19 -9.43
C GLY A 192 6.91 -6.65 -8.04
N HIS A 193 7.94 -6.31 -7.26
CA HIS A 193 7.80 -5.77 -5.90
C HIS A 193 7.10 -4.40 -5.88
N ASP A 194 7.29 -3.63 -6.95
CA ASP A 194 6.56 -2.40 -7.21
C ASP A 194 5.40 -2.63 -8.20
N VAL A 195 4.18 -2.43 -7.71
CA VAL A 195 2.93 -2.45 -8.49
C VAL A 195 2.47 -1.04 -8.91
N ASP A 196 3.33 -0.04 -8.69
CA ASP A 196 3.06 1.38 -8.96
C ASP A 196 2.63 1.68 -10.41
N PRO A 197 3.14 0.99 -11.44
CA PRO A 197 2.68 1.23 -12.80
C PRO A 197 1.21 0.89 -13.06
N LEU A 198 0.58 0.09 -12.18
CA LEU A 198 -0.87 -0.16 -12.18
C LEU A 198 -1.64 0.76 -11.21
N SER A 199 -1.00 1.78 -10.64
CA SER A 199 -1.64 2.66 -9.64
C SER A 199 -2.79 3.50 -10.16
N ASP A 200 -2.91 3.71 -11.47
CA ASP A 200 -4.12 4.31 -12.07
C ASP A 200 -5.36 3.42 -11.86
N ILE A 201 -5.16 2.11 -11.60
CA ILE A 201 -6.21 1.12 -11.44
C ILE A 201 -6.49 0.86 -9.96
N TRP A 202 -5.46 0.55 -9.16
CA TRP A 202 -5.67 0.13 -7.77
C TRP A 202 -5.88 1.30 -6.79
N TYR A 203 -5.33 2.48 -7.06
CA TYR A 203 -5.43 3.61 -6.12
C TYR A 203 -6.87 4.14 -5.95
N PRO A 204 -7.69 4.27 -7.01
CA PRO A 204 -9.11 4.59 -6.85
C PRO A 204 -9.87 3.55 -6.04
N GLU A 205 -9.54 2.26 -6.19
CA GLU A 205 -10.15 1.20 -5.40
C GLU A 205 -9.74 1.31 -3.92
N LEU A 206 -8.46 1.61 -3.61
CA LEU A 206 -8.06 1.88 -2.22
C LEU A 206 -8.91 2.99 -1.58
N LEU A 207 -9.08 4.12 -2.26
CA LEU A 207 -9.89 5.22 -1.72
C LEU A 207 -11.35 4.82 -1.48
N ARG A 208 -11.91 3.96 -2.33
CA ARG A 208 -13.27 3.43 -2.14
C ARG A 208 -13.33 2.43 -1.00
N PHE A 209 -12.36 1.55 -0.88
CA PHE A 209 -12.26 0.61 0.23
C PHE A 209 -12.19 1.33 1.58
N LEU A 210 -11.29 2.32 1.70
CA LEU A 210 -11.15 3.11 2.92
C LEU A 210 -12.45 3.83 3.28
N ARG A 211 -13.21 4.28 2.28
CA ARG A 211 -14.48 4.96 2.52
C ARG A 211 -15.61 3.99 2.85
N GLU A 212 -15.91 3.09 1.93
CA GLU A 212 -17.11 2.27 1.98
C GLU A 212 -16.97 1.16 3.02
N THR A 213 -15.85 0.44 3.00
CA THR A 213 -15.62 -0.71 3.88
C THR A 213 -15.11 -0.26 5.24
N VAL A 214 -14.05 0.55 5.29
CA VAL A 214 -13.44 0.93 6.57
C VAL A 214 -14.28 1.97 7.32
N LEU A 215 -14.60 3.11 6.70
CA LEU A 215 -15.32 4.19 7.39
C LEU A 215 -16.84 3.98 7.46
N CYS A 216 -17.45 3.43 6.42
CA CYS A 216 -18.90 3.18 6.35
C CYS A 216 -19.30 1.75 6.72
N GLN A 217 -18.34 0.88 7.10
CA GLN A 217 -18.57 -0.48 7.59
C GLN A 217 -19.44 -1.31 6.63
N GLN A 218 -19.25 -1.12 5.32
CA GLN A 218 -19.92 -1.90 4.30
C GLN A 218 -19.12 -3.18 4.01
N PRO A 219 -19.73 -4.38 4.20
CA PRO A 219 -19.05 -5.63 3.96
C PRO A 219 -18.49 -5.75 2.55
N LEU A 220 -17.29 -6.30 2.43
CA LEU A 220 -16.57 -6.48 1.17
C LEU A 220 -15.61 -7.66 1.21
N GLN A 221 -15.82 -8.62 0.32
CA GLN A 221 -14.78 -9.56 -0.11
C GLN A 221 -14.58 -9.42 -1.60
N LYS A 222 -13.41 -8.94 -2.01
CA LYS A 222 -13.16 -8.58 -3.40
C LYS A 222 -11.76 -8.95 -3.85
N HIS A 223 -11.66 -9.52 -5.04
CA HIS A 223 -10.39 -9.79 -5.73
C HIS A 223 -10.44 -9.27 -7.16
N SER A 224 -9.46 -8.47 -7.55
CA SER A 224 -9.32 -7.94 -8.91
C SER A 224 -7.92 -8.17 -9.46
N LEU A 225 -7.83 -8.38 -10.77
CA LEU A 225 -6.59 -8.56 -11.50
C LEU A 225 -6.37 -7.40 -12.48
N ALA A 226 -5.12 -7.00 -12.68
CA ALA A 226 -4.73 -6.15 -13.79
C ALA A 226 -3.31 -6.47 -14.26
N THR A 227 -3.02 -6.14 -15.52
CA THR A 227 -1.73 -6.36 -16.16
C THR A 227 -1.38 -5.17 -17.05
N LEU A 228 -0.07 -4.91 -17.22
CA LEU A 228 0.41 -4.01 -18.27
C LEU A 228 0.45 -4.68 -19.64
N ASP A 229 0.56 -6.01 -19.68
CA ASP A 229 0.56 -6.80 -20.89
C ASP A 229 -0.56 -7.87 -20.83
N PRO A 230 -1.67 -7.69 -21.56
CA PRO A 230 -2.76 -8.66 -21.58
C PRO A 230 -2.46 -9.90 -22.43
N VAL A 231 -1.34 -9.92 -23.15
CA VAL A 231 -0.93 -11.01 -24.05
C VAL A 231 0.14 -11.89 -23.40
N SER A 232 0.90 -11.36 -22.45
CA SER A 232 1.93 -12.09 -21.70
C SER A 232 1.67 -12.10 -20.19
N LEU A 233 1.73 -13.30 -19.60
CA LEU A 233 1.75 -13.50 -18.14
C LEU A 233 3.18 -13.51 -17.59
N GLU A 234 4.19 -13.29 -18.44
CA GLU A 234 5.59 -13.30 -18.06
C GLU A 234 5.93 -12.08 -17.17
N CYS A 235 6.95 -12.22 -16.33
CA CYS A 235 7.50 -11.15 -15.51
C CYS A 235 8.21 -10.11 -16.40
N ALA A 236 7.46 -9.32 -17.15
CA ALA A 236 8.01 -8.76 -18.39
C ALA A 236 8.49 -7.30 -18.36
N ILE A 237 8.19 -6.45 -17.34
CA ILE A 237 8.23 -4.99 -17.66
C ILE A 237 9.06 -4.05 -16.76
N LEU A 238 9.37 -4.30 -15.48
CA LEU A 238 9.76 -3.15 -14.62
C LEU A 238 11.00 -3.27 -13.74
N GLU A 239 11.55 -4.46 -13.52
CA GLU A 239 12.75 -4.60 -12.69
C GLU A 239 13.78 -5.49 -13.41
N GLU A 240 14.53 -4.90 -14.35
CA GLU A 240 15.75 -5.51 -14.89
C GLU A 240 16.77 -5.67 -13.74
N GLY A 241 16.66 -6.76 -12.98
CA GLY A 241 17.52 -7.04 -11.83
C GLY A 241 17.74 -8.54 -11.66
N ASN A 242 18.90 -8.90 -11.07
CA ASN A 242 19.29 -10.30 -10.84
C ASN A 242 18.23 -11.12 -10.07
N LEU A 243 17.37 -10.46 -9.28
CA LEU A 243 16.33 -11.09 -8.49
C LEU A 243 15.15 -11.60 -9.34
N GLN A 244 14.85 -10.98 -10.49
CA GLN A 244 13.69 -11.35 -11.30
C GLN A 244 13.81 -12.75 -11.92
N HIS A 245 15.03 -13.30 -12.01
CA HIS A 245 15.29 -14.66 -12.49
C HIS A 245 15.19 -15.74 -11.41
N THR A 246 14.89 -15.38 -10.16
CA THR A 246 14.93 -16.34 -9.05
C THR A 246 13.67 -17.21 -8.95
N HIS A 247 12.55 -16.81 -9.57
CA HIS A 247 11.34 -17.63 -9.64
C HIS A 247 10.49 -17.32 -10.89
N PRO A 248 9.68 -18.29 -11.37
CA PRO A 248 8.66 -18.03 -12.38
C PRO A 248 7.49 -17.21 -11.83
N PRO A 249 6.68 -16.54 -12.67
CA PRO A 249 5.45 -15.88 -12.24
C PRO A 249 4.58 -16.82 -11.39
N ARG A 250 4.03 -16.30 -10.29
CA ARG A 250 3.05 -17.02 -9.48
C ARG A 250 1.67 -16.92 -10.11
N GLU A 251 0.89 -17.99 -9.99
CA GLU A 251 -0.50 -17.94 -10.41
C GLU A 251 -1.31 -17.06 -9.44
N PRO A 252 -2.31 -16.31 -9.93
CA PRO A 252 -3.23 -15.59 -9.06
C PRO A 252 -3.93 -16.56 -8.11
N VAL A 253 -4.22 -16.09 -6.90
CA VAL A 253 -4.99 -16.88 -5.94
C VAL A 253 -6.37 -17.25 -6.51
N ASP A 254 -6.82 -18.47 -6.25
CA ASP A 254 -8.13 -18.97 -6.68
C ASP A 254 -9.25 -18.43 -5.77
N LEU A 255 -9.48 -17.12 -5.85
CA LEU A 255 -10.61 -16.44 -5.20
C LEU A 255 -11.58 -15.89 -6.25
N PRO A 256 -12.88 -15.75 -5.93
CA PRO A 256 -13.85 -15.21 -6.88
C PRO A 256 -13.47 -13.83 -7.38
N LEU A 257 -13.21 -13.73 -8.69
CA LEU A 257 -12.91 -12.46 -9.33
C LEU A 257 -14.13 -11.55 -9.35
N SER A 258 -13.90 -10.30 -9.00
CA SER A 258 -14.87 -9.23 -8.98
C SER A 258 -14.44 -8.12 -9.93
N ALA A 259 -15.41 -7.55 -10.66
CA ALA A 259 -15.17 -6.36 -11.46
C ALA A 259 -14.72 -5.19 -10.57
N LEU A 260 -13.94 -4.27 -11.15
CA LEU A 260 -13.65 -2.98 -10.52
C LEU A 260 -14.98 -2.27 -10.21
N TRP A 261 -14.99 -1.40 -9.18
CA TRP A 261 -16.24 -0.76 -8.81
C TRP A 261 -16.73 0.20 -9.92
N ASP A 262 -17.94 -0.01 -10.42
CA ASP A 262 -18.52 0.80 -11.50
C ASP A 262 -19.34 2.01 -11.00
N THR A 263 -19.74 2.05 -9.73
CA THR A 263 -20.52 3.14 -9.12
C THR A 263 -20.14 3.39 -7.65
N LEU A 264 -20.47 4.58 -7.12
CA LEU A 264 -20.23 4.98 -5.72
C LEU A 264 -21.55 4.95 -4.94
N PRO A 265 -21.67 4.13 -3.89
CA PRO A 265 -22.85 4.13 -3.03
C PRO A 265 -22.57 4.81 -1.67
N CYS A 266 -22.28 6.12 -1.64
CA CYS A 266 -22.43 6.96 -0.43
C CYS A 266 -22.30 8.45 -0.76
N GLY A 267 -22.99 9.31 0.00
CA GLY A 267 -23.33 10.69 -0.37
C GLY A 267 -22.49 11.84 0.20
N LEU A 268 -21.31 11.63 0.78
CA LEU A 268 -20.47 12.75 1.23
C LEU A 268 -18.95 12.44 1.19
N VAL A 269 -18.14 13.40 0.76
CA VAL A 269 -16.66 13.37 0.79
C VAL A 269 -16.18 14.54 1.65
N ILE A 270 -15.29 14.28 2.61
CA ILE A 270 -15.00 15.20 3.74
C ILE A 270 -13.64 15.90 3.69
N ALA A 271 -12.69 15.50 2.84
CA ALA A 271 -11.45 16.26 2.61
C ALA A 271 -10.71 15.86 1.31
N VAL A 272 -9.94 16.80 0.77
CA VAL A 272 -9.07 16.65 -0.41
C VAL A 272 -7.68 17.16 -0.03
N GLY A 273 -6.74 16.25 0.22
CA GLY A 273 -5.36 16.61 0.59
C GLY A 273 -4.52 16.97 -0.64
N GLU A 274 -3.87 18.12 -0.61
CA GLU A 274 -2.86 18.51 -1.59
C GLU A 274 -1.47 18.16 -1.06
N ARG A 275 -0.67 17.40 -1.83
CA ARG A 275 0.76 17.23 -1.51
C ARG A 275 1.48 18.55 -1.83
N PRO A 276 2.09 19.25 -0.85
CA PRO A 276 2.71 20.56 -1.09
C PRO A 276 4.04 20.51 -1.87
N LYS A 277 4.54 19.32 -2.24
CA LYS A 277 5.93 19.10 -2.67
C LYS A 277 6.11 18.61 -4.11
N GLU A 278 5.18 18.91 -5.00
CA GLU A 278 5.38 18.62 -6.44
C GLU A 278 5.44 19.91 -7.25
N PRO A 279 6.64 20.50 -7.44
CA PRO A 279 6.81 21.75 -8.17
C PRO A 279 6.44 21.64 -9.66
N ALA A 280 6.26 20.42 -10.17
CA ALA A 280 5.88 20.17 -11.56
C ALA A 280 4.36 20.25 -11.83
N TRP A 281 3.52 20.20 -10.78
CA TRP A 281 2.07 20.11 -10.92
C TRP A 281 1.33 20.65 -9.69
N GLN A 282 0.67 21.80 -9.86
CA GLN A 282 -0.22 22.38 -8.85
C GLN A 282 -1.59 22.67 -9.46
N VAL A 283 -2.65 22.56 -8.65
CA VAL A 283 -4.02 22.83 -9.06
C VAL A 283 -4.66 23.75 -8.02
N PHE A 284 -5.11 24.93 -8.43
CA PHE A 284 -5.72 25.91 -7.50
C PHE A 284 -6.71 26.85 -8.21
N PRO A 285 -7.75 27.36 -7.54
CA PRO A 285 -8.16 27.00 -6.20
C PRO A 285 -8.76 25.59 -6.19
N ASN A 286 -8.54 24.88 -5.08
CA ASN A 286 -9.13 23.60 -4.80
C ASN A 286 -9.50 23.59 -3.31
N PRO A 287 -10.80 23.72 -2.96
CA PRO A 287 -11.97 23.66 -3.83
C PRO A 287 -12.10 24.84 -4.82
N SER A 288 -12.61 24.55 -6.03
CA SER A 288 -13.09 25.54 -6.99
C SER A 288 -14.58 25.81 -6.76
N ALA A 289 -15.00 27.07 -6.85
CA ALA A 289 -16.39 27.46 -6.62
C ALA A 289 -17.23 27.51 -7.91
N ASN A 290 -16.59 27.46 -9.07
CA ASN A 290 -17.21 27.72 -10.37
C ASN A 290 -16.72 26.76 -11.47
N GLY A 291 -16.11 25.64 -11.09
CA GLY A 291 -15.49 24.71 -12.03
C GLY A 291 -14.20 25.21 -12.68
N GLN A 292 -13.70 26.41 -12.33
CA GLN A 292 -12.45 26.93 -12.87
C GLN A 292 -11.29 26.58 -11.95
N VAL A 293 -10.30 25.89 -12.50
CA VAL A 293 -9.04 25.61 -11.82
C VAL A 293 -7.88 26.13 -12.66
N VAL A 294 -6.84 26.62 -12.01
CA VAL A 294 -5.55 26.91 -12.60
C VAL A 294 -4.66 25.70 -12.38
N VAL A 295 -4.13 25.19 -13.48
CA VAL A 295 -3.11 24.17 -13.46
C VAL A 295 -1.77 24.81 -13.76
N GLU A 296 -0.85 24.70 -12.82
CA GLU A 296 0.54 25.10 -13.00
C GLU A 296 1.38 23.85 -13.32
N ALA A 297 1.89 23.78 -14.55
CA ALA A 297 2.66 22.65 -15.05
C ALA A 297 4.04 23.11 -15.54
N THR A 298 5.07 22.27 -15.39
CA THR A 298 6.42 22.61 -15.91
C THR A 298 6.60 22.30 -17.40
N GLU A 299 5.67 21.56 -17.99
CA GLU A 299 5.71 21.10 -19.38
C GLU A 299 4.30 20.90 -19.94
N LEU A 300 4.19 20.57 -21.24
CA LEU A 300 2.90 20.27 -21.86
C LEU A 300 2.35 18.93 -21.35
N MET A 301 1.14 18.95 -20.81
CA MET A 301 0.49 17.76 -20.27
C MET A 301 -0.93 17.59 -20.79
N ALA A 302 -1.30 16.34 -21.06
CA ALA A 302 -2.69 15.95 -21.25
C ALA A 302 -3.37 15.91 -19.89
N ILE A 303 -4.59 16.43 -19.79
CA ILE A 303 -5.33 16.56 -18.55
C ILE A 303 -6.66 15.86 -18.72
N GLU A 304 -6.98 14.99 -17.77
CA GLU A 304 -8.17 14.18 -17.78
C GLU A 304 -8.86 14.35 -16.42
N LEU A 305 -10.17 14.61 -16.44
CA LEU A 305 -10.99 14.64 -15.25
C LEU A 305 -11.79 13.36 -15.17
N TYR A 306 -11.66 12.65 -14.06
CA TYR A 306 -12.43 11.46 -13.76
C TYR A 306 -13.34 11.72 -12.55
N THR A 307 -14.52 11.12 -12.58
CA THR A 307 -15.25 10.83 -11.34
C THR A 307 -14.38 9.97 -10.42
N LEU A 308 -14.66 10.00 -9.10
CA LEU A 308 -14.06 9.02 -8.17
C LEU A 308 -14.42 7.57 -8.53
N SER A 309 -15.43 7.36 -9.39
CA SER A 309 -15.79 6.04 -9.91
C SER A 309 -15.01 5.61 -11.17
N GLY A 310 -13.97 6.35 -11.57
CA GLY A 310 -13.12 6.02 -12.73
C GLY A 310 -13.70 6.38 -14.09
N ARG A 311 -14.91 6.96 -14.16
CA ARG A 311 -15.49 7.45 -15.42
C ARG A 311 -14.90 8.81 -15.80
N MET A 312 -14.35 8.92 -17.00
CA MET A 312 -13.85 10.18 -17.57
C MET A 312 -15.01 11.13 -17.89
N LEU A 313 -14.87 12.40 -17.49
CA LEU A 313 -15.86 13.46 -17.72
C LEU A 313 -15.35 14.57 -18.64
N TRP A 314 -14.05 14.81 -18.64
CA TRP A 314 -13.44 15.89 -19.38
C TRP A 314 -12.00 15.55 -19.74
N GLN A 315 -11.53 16.06 -20.88
CA GLN A 315 -10.14 15.97 -21.29
C GLN A 315 -9.69 17.28 -21.95
N GLY A 316 -8.41 17.60 -21.83
CA GLY A 316 -7.78 18.77 -22.45
C GLY A 316 -6.27 18.77 -22.26
N GLU A 317 -5.64 19.93 -22.39
CA GLU A 317 -4.20 20.08 -22.26
C GLU A 317 -3.86 21.33 -21.42
N ALA A 318 -2.76 21.28 -20.67
CA ALA A 318 -2.12 22.46 -20.10
C ALA A 318 -0.69 22.59 -20.63
N GLY A 319 -0.36 23.79 -21.08
CA GLY A 319 1.00 24.13 -21.46
C GLY A 319 1.89 24.42 -20.25
N PRO A 320 3.22 24.59 -20.48
CA PRO A 320 4.14 25.04 -19.44
C PRO A 320 3.71 26.38 -18.84
N GLY A 321 3.78 26.52 -17.53
CA GLY A 321 3.28 27.67 -16.77
C GLY A 321 1.84 27.45 -16.28
N ARG A 322 1.10 28.55 -16.13
CA ARG A 322 -0.28 28.53 -15.61
C ARG A 322 -1.28 28.46 -16.74
N SER A 323 -2.07 27.40 -16.77
CA SER A 323 -3.18 27.20 -17.70
C SER A 323 -4.50 27.22 -16.92
N MET A 324 -5.44 28.06 -17.34
CA MET A 324 -6.80 28.07 -16.78
C MET A 324 -7.62 26.99 -17.46
N ILE A 325 -8.27 26.14 -16.67
CA ILE A 325 -9.09 25.03 -17.13
C ILE A 325 -10.51 25.21 -16.62
N ASN A 326 -11.45 25.14 -17.56
CA ASN A 326 -12.88 25.11 -17.25
C ASN A 326 -13.31 23.65 -17.17
N LEU A 327 -13.39 23.13 -15.95
CA LEU A 327 -13.91 21.80 -15.68
C LEU A 327 -15.45 21.83 -15.65
N PRO A 328 -16.12 20.68 -15.85
CA PRO A 328 -17.58 20.61 -15.80
C PRO A 328 -18.12 21.21 -14.49
N PRO A 329 -19.17 22.04 -14.54
CA PRO A 329 -19.66 22.83 -13.39
C PRO A 329 -20.48 22.00 -12.39
N GLN A 330 -20.32 20.68 -12.38
CA GLN A 330 -21.05 19.80 -11.48
C GLN A 330 -20.35 19.81 -10.12
N ALA A 331 -21.09 20.16 -9.08
CA ALA A 331 -20.57 20.11 -7.71
C ALA A 331 -20.20 18.67 -7.35
N GLY A 332 -18.97 18.46 -6.90
CA GLY A 332 -18.49 17.11 -6.65
C GLY A 332 -17.00 17.02 -6.38
N VAL A 333 -16.54 15.80 -6.12
CA VAL A 333 -15.11 15.48 -5.99
C VAL A 333 -14.70 14.60 -7.16
N TYR A 334 -13.58 14.95 -7.76
CA TYR A 334 -13.08 14.38 -8.99
C TYR A 334 -11.59 14.08 -8.87
N LEU A 335 -11.10 13.15 -9.68
CA LEU A 335 -9.68 12.89 -9.85
C LEU A 335 -9.20 13.59 -11.13
N LEU A 336 -8.38 14.62 -10.98
CA LEU A 336 -7.69 15.27 -12.09
C LEU A 336 -6.34 14.60 -12.31
N ILE A 337 -6.16 14.00 -13.49
CA ILE A 337 -4.93 13.33 -13.89
C ILE A 337 -4.23 14.19 -14.94
N GLY A 338 -2.98 14.55 -14.71
CA GLY A 338 -2.10 15.18 -15.67
C GLY A 338 -1.09 14.15 -16.18
N ARG A 339 -1.12 13.79 -17.46
CA ARG A 339 -0.15 12.89 -18.11
C ARG A 339 0.83 13.69 -18.94
N LYS A 340 2.13 13.43 -18.77
CA LYS A 340 3.12 13.92 -19.74
C LYS A 340 2.84 13.32 -21.10
N ARG A 341 2.97 14.10 -22.17
CA ARG A 341 2.69 13.65 -23.54
C ARG A 341 3.61 12.50 -24.00
N ASN A 342 4.77 12.35 -23.37
CA ASN A 342 5.68 11.23 -23.60
C ASN A 342 5.29 9.94 -22.83
N GLY A 343 4.17 9.95 -22.08
CA GLY A 343 3.62 8.79 -21.36
C GLY A 343 4.38 8.38 -20.09
N THR A 344 5.53 8.99 -19.81
CA THR A 344 6.47 8.51 -18.77
C THR A 344 6.05 8.78 -17.34
N ARG A 345 5.13 9.72 -17.09
CA ARG A 345 4.70 10.08 -15.73
C ARG A 345 3.30 10.67 -15.73
N SER A 346 2.46 10.20 -14.80
CA SER A 346 1.17 10.79 -14.49
C SER A 346 1.21 11.48 -13.13
N TYR A 347 0.53 12.61 -13.02
CA TYR A 347 0.32 13.38 -11.81
C TYR A 347 -1.15 13.32 -11.46
N ARG A 348 -1.48 13.10 -10.19
CA ARG A 348 -2.87 12.97 -9.73
C ARG A 348 -3.17 14.00 -8.67
N ARG A 349 -4.31 14.68 -8.81
CA ARG A 349 -4.87 15.56 -7.78
C ARG A 349 -6.34 15.28 -7.64
N VAL A 350 -6.80 15.12 -6.41
CA VAL A 350 -8.22 15.17 -6.14
C VAL A 350 -8.62 16.64 -6.19
N VAL A 351 -9.71 16.96 -6.90
CA VAL A 351 -10.24 18.32 -7.04
C VAL A 351 -11.70 18.36 -6.64
N ARG A 352 -12.09 19.37 -5.87
CA ARG A 352 -13.49 19.66 -5.52
C ARG A 352 -13.99 20.82 -6.37
N LEU A 353 -15.08 20.62 -7.10
CA LEU A 353 -15.73 21.63 -7.97
C LEU A 353 -17.08 22.08 -7.40
#